data_AF-A0AAU7IVX2-F1
#
_entry.id   AF-A0AAU7IVX2-F1
#
_cell.length_a   1.000
_cell.length_b   1.000
_cell.length_c   1.000
_cell.angle_alpha   90.00
_cell.angle_beta   90.00
_cell.angle_gamma   90.00
#
_symmetry.space_group_name_H-M   'P 1'
#
loop_
_entity.id
_entity.type
_entity.pdbx_description
1 polymer ?
#
loop_
_entity_poly.entity_id
_entity_poly.type
_entity_poly.pdbx_seq_one_letter_code
_entity_poly.pdbx_strand_id
1 'polypeptide(L)'
;MGNSKRNIKKLNEDFRESILDYAISHNLKCAQALIALYATGCRPDELKTGVKVNYDSKNNALSFKIIGSKLNAEQKRGIRIREVTVKITEKNNMYYKPIVDLFENNPNAYDFKLKIESKVSFSNTVKRVSETLWPRKKYHASPYSFRHAKATELKNSGSFDAEEIAKIMGHASVRSQQSYGRRNKKSNGEFDDIVNVEASSKPRGGDRLLRFKINSKNQALKKIADSVTTSTAPVSPVPAKSRSMKR
;
A
#
# COMPACT_ATOMS: atom_id res chain seq x y z
N MET A 1 -16.77 -8.31 -18.63
CA MET A 1 -15.35 -8.58 -18.26
C MET A 1 -15.22 -8.61 -16.74
N GLY A 2 -14.79 -9.74 -16.16
CA GLY A 2 -14.71 -9.91 -14.70
C GLY A 2 -13.56 -9.08 -14.09
N ASN A 3 -13.86 -8.32 -13.04
CA ASN A 3 -12.90 -7.48 -12.33
C ASN A 3 -11.77 -8.33 -11.70
N SER A 4 -10.66 -8.54 -12.43
CA SER A 4 -9.50 -9.34 -12.00
C SER A 4 -8.85 -8.84 -10.71
N LYS A 5 -9.03 -7.55 -10.38
CA LYS A 5 -8.51 -6.90 -9.17
C LYS A 5 -8.93 -7.59 -7.87
N ARG A 6 -10.10 -8.24 -7.83
CA ARG A 6 -10.69 -8.79 -6.58
C ARG A 6 -10.74 -10.31 -6.51
N ASN A 7 -10.33 -10.99 -7.58
CA ASN A 7 -10.52 -12.43 -7.74
C ASN A 7 -9.20 -13.21 -7.72
N ILE A 8 -8.23 -12.82 -6.88
CA ILE A 8 -6.97 -13.57 -6.73
C ILE A 8 -7.23 -15.04 -6.41
N LYS A 9 -8.25 -15.32 -5.59
CA LYS A 9 -8.68 -16.68 -5.26
C LYS A 9 -9.10 -17.53 -6.47
N LYS A 10 -9.29 -16.92 -7.64
CA LYS A 10 -9.67 -17.59 -8.90
C LYS A 10 -8.49 -17.68 -9.89
N LEU A 11 -7.34 -17.09 -9.55
CA LEU A 11 -6.09 -17.24 -10.30
C LEU A 11 -5.38 -18.50 -9.82
N ASN A 12 -4.35 -18.92 -10.56
CA ASN A 12 -3.48 -20.00 -10.10
C ASN A 12 -2.72 -19.57 -8.84
N GLU A 13 -2.35 -20.49 -7.97
CA GLU A 13 -1.68 -20.15 -6.70
C GLU A 13 -0.29 -19.55 -6.94
N ASP A 14 0.45 -20.10 -7.90
CA ASP A 14 1.78 -19.72 -8.35
C ASP A 14 1.80 -18.64 -9.45
N PHE A 15 0.67 -17.95 -9.69
CA PHE A 15 0.53 -17.13 -10.89
C PHE A 15 1.60 -16.03 -11.01
N ARG A 16 2.16 -15.56 -9.89
CA ARG A 16 3.18 -14.50 -9.91
C ARG A 16 4.49 -15.05 -10.42
N GLU A 17 4.88 -16.18 -9.85
CA GLU A 17 6.10 -16.93 -10.11
C GLU A 17 6.10 -17.39 -11.57
N SER A 18 5.06 -18.09 -12.05
CA SER A 18 5.03 -18.59 -13.44
C SER A 18 5.02 -17.46 -14.49
N ILE A 19 4.34 -16.33 -14.23
CA ILE A 19 4.36 -15.18 -15.14
C ILE A 19 5.75 -14.53 -15.14
N LEU A 20 6.40 -14.42 -13.99
CA LEU A 20 7.71 -13.83 -13.86
C LEU A 20 8.78 -14.70 -14.54
N ASP A 21 8.74 -16.01 -14.32
CA ASP A 21 9.60 -16.99 -14.99
C ASP A 21 9.44 -16.95 -16.51
N TYR A 22 8.20 -16.89 -17.00
CA TYR A 22 7.93 -16.71 -18.41
C TYR A 22 8.55 -15.42 -18.95
N ALA A 23 8.38 -14.31 -18.22
CA ALA A 23 8.90 -13.01 -18.65
C ALA A 23 10.43 -12.96 -18.68
N ILE A 24 11.11 -13.58 -17.71
CA ILE A 24 12.57 -13.66 -17.64
C ILE A 24 13.10 -14.58 -18.74
N SER A 25 12.58 -15.80 -18.85
CA SER A 25 13.03 -16.78 -19.85
C SER A 25 12.87 -16.33 -21.30
N HIS A 26 11.82 -15.53 -21.59
CA HIS A 26 11.56 -14.98 -22.92
C HIS A 26 12.14 -13.57 -23.11
N ASN A 27 12.96 -13.06 -22.18
CA ASN A 27 13.58 -11.74 -22.23
C ASN A 27 12.58 -10.61 -22.54
N LEU A 28 11.38 -10.69 -21.94
CA LEU A 28 10.37 -9.67 -22.17
C LEU A 28 10.84 -8.33 -21.59
N LYS A 29 10.66 -7.24 -22.35
CA LYS A 29 10.99 -5.87 -21.91
C LYS A 29 10.38 -5.49 -20.56
N CYS A 30 9.26 -6.12 -20.18
CA CYS A 30 8.56 -5.86 -18.93
C CYS A 30 9.03 -6.70 -17.73
N ALA A 31 9.97 -7.64 -17.92
CA ALA A 31 10.43 -8.55 -16.87
C ALA A 31 10.92 -7.78 -15.63
N GLN A 32 11.78 -6.77 -15.82
CA GLN A 32 12.31 -5.98 -14.71
C GLN A 32 11.20 -5.22 -13.95
N ALA A 33 10.18 -4.73 -14.65
CA ALA A 33 9.03 -4.10 -14.02
C ALA A 33 8.14 -5.10 -13.26
N LEU A 34 8.06 -6.35 -13.72
CA LEU A 34 7.40 -7.45 -13.00
C LEU A 34 8.17 -7.82 -11.73
N ILE A 35 9.51 -7.81 -11.76
CA ILE A 35 10.34 -8.03 -10.56
C ILE A 35 10.00 -6.99 -9.48
N ALA A 36 9.91 -5.70 -9.84
CA ALA A 36 9.50 -4.66 -8.89
C ALA A 36 8.06 -4.84 -8.35
N LEU A 37 7.13 -5.37 -9.16
CA LEU A 37 5.79 -5.72 -8.67
C LEU A 37 5.82 -6.91 -7.72
N TYR A 38 6.63 -7.91 -8.04
CA TYR A 38 6.80 -9.11 -7.26
C TYR A 38 7.39 -8.79 -5.89
N ALA A 39 8.48 -8.02 -5.85
CA ALA A 39 9.17 -7.60 -4.65
C ALA A 39 8.30 -6.73 -3.74
N THR A 40 7.68 -5.67 -4.28
CA THR A 40 7.09 -4.62 -3.42
C THR A 40 5.58 -4.47 -3.54
N GLY A 41 4.94 -5.09 -4.53
CA GLY A 41 3.53 -4.84 -4.84
C GLY A 41 3.24 -3.40 -5.27
N CYS A 42 4.17 -2.72 -5.95
CA CYS A 42 3.98 -1.34 -6.42
C CYS A 42 2.77 -1.21 -7.36
N ARG A 43 2.31 0.02 -7.62
CA ARG A 43 1.23 0.25 -8.60
C ARG A 43 1.82 0.36 -10.01
N PRO A 44 1.09 -0.06 -11.05
CA PRO A 44 1.51 0.18 -12.44
C PRO A 44 1.73 1.66 -12.75
N ASP A 45 0.95 2.54 -12.11
CA ASP A 45 1.13 3.98 -12.24
C ASP A 45 2.45 4.46 -11.59
N GLU A 46 2.94 3.80 -10.53
CA GLU A 46 4.24 4.09 -9.90
C GLU A 46 5.39 3.63 -10.81
N LEU A 47 5.25 2.47 -11.47
CA LEU A 47 6.19 2.00 -12.49
C LEU A 47 6.28 2.93 -13.70
N LYS A 48 5.19 3.60 -14.07
CA LYS A 48 5.21 4.58 -15.17
C LYS A 48 6.07 5.79 -14.81
N THR A 49 6.01 6.25 -13.57
CA THR A 49 6.89 7.31 -13.05
C THR A 49 8.35 6.83 -12.97
N GLY A 50 8.51 5.57 -12.59
CA GLY A 50 9.79 4.89 -12.45
C GLY A 50 10.09 4.56 -10.99
N VAL A 51 10.56 3.35 -10.76
CA VAL A 51 11.05 2.86 -9.48
C VAL A 51 12.56 2.82 -9.56
N LYS A 52 13.25 3.45 -8.60
CA LYS A 52 14.70 3.39 -8.51
C LYS A 52 15.09 2.18 -7.68
N VAL A 53 16.11 1.46 -8.12
CA VAL A 53 16.61 0.27 -7.45
C VAL A 53 18.08 0.44 -7.14
N ASN A 54 18.50 -0.07 -6.00
CA ASN A 54 19.91 -0.20 -5.61
C ASN A 54 20.16 -1.63 -5.12
N TYR A 55 21.36 -2.13 -5.33
CA TYR A 55 21.82 -3.41 -4.80
C TYR A 55 22.92 -3.17 -3.77
N ASP A 56 22.70 -3.71 -2.56
CA ASP A 56 23.70 -3.77 -1.50
C ASP A 56 24.29 -5.18 -1.46
N SER A 57 25.49 -5.33 -2.02
CA SER A 57 26.20 -6.61 -2.08
C SER A 57 26.64 -7.12 -0.71
N LYS A 58 26.81 -6.25 0.30
CA LYS A 58 27.23 -6.66 1.65
C LYS A 58 26.09 -7.35 2.40
N ASN A 59 24.89 -6.78 2.27
CA ASN A 59 23.69 -7.31 2.93
C ASN A 59 22.88 -8.25 2.02
N ASN A 60 23.32 -8.45 0.78
CA ASN A 60 22.64 -9.19 -0.27
C ASN A 60 21.16 -8.78 -0.38
N ALA A 61 20.93 -7.49 -0.59
CA ALA A 61 19.59 -6.90 -0.56
C ALA A 61 19.36 -5.88 -1.67
N LEU A 62 18.13 -5.81 -2.17
CA LEU A 62 17.66 -4.82 -3.13
C LEU A 62 16.79 -3.78 -2.44
N SER A 63 17.11 -2.49 -2.61
CA SER A 63 16.26 -1.40 -2.15
C SER A 63 15.46 -0.82 -3.32
N PHE A 64 14.15 -0.68 -3.14
CA PHE A 64 13.22 -0.18 -4.15
C PHE A 64 12.62 1.14 -3.68
N LYS A 65 13.10 2.24 -4.25
CA LYS A 65 12.59 3.58 -3.98
C LYS A 65 11.49 3.97 -4.96
N ILE A 66 10.31 4.17 -4.41
CA ILE A 66 9.04 4.28 -5.15
C ILE A 66 8.41 5.65 -4.87
N ILE A 67 8.12 6.37 -5.96
CA ILE A 67 7.39 7.64 -5.91
C ILE A 67 5.89 7.33 -6.05
N GLY A 68 5.10 7.76 -5.07
CA GLY A 68 3.67 7.51 -5.02
C GLY A 68 2.90 8.24 -6.12
N SER A 69 2.15 7.49 -6.93
CA SER A 69 1.34 8.03 -8.04
C SER A 69 -0.04 8.56 -7.63
N LYS A 70 -0.45 8.32 -6.38
CA LYS A 70 -1.75 8.76 -5.82
C LYS A 70 -1.60 9.80 -4.72
N LEU A 71 -0.56 10.62 -4.80
CA LEU A 71 -0.42 11.74 -3.90
C LEU A 71 -1.49 12.78 -4.23
N ASN A 72 -2.36 13.05 -3.26
CA ASN A 72 -3.22 14.22 -3.31
C ASN A 72 -3.19 14.87 -1.93
N ALA A 73 -2.58 16.05 -1.85
CA ALA A 73 -2.33 16.76 -0.60
C ALA A 73 -3.66 17.22 0.05
N GLU A 74 -4.57 17.78 -0.74
CA GLU A 74 -5.89 18.25 -0.29
C GLU A 74 -6.72 17.10 0.29
N GLN A 75 -6.75 15.96 -0.41
CA GLN A 75 -7.51 14.79 0.01
C GLN A 75 -6.75 13.91 1.03
N LYS A 76 -5.52 14.29 1.41
CA LYS A 76 -4.62 13.51 2.29
C LYS A 76 -4.51 12.05 1.85
N ARG A 77 -4.31 11.82 0.54
CA ARG A 77 -4.21 10.49 -0.09
C ARG A 77 -2.78 10.19 -0.53
N GLY A 78 -2.44 8.90 -0.46
CA GLY A 78 -1.12 8.36 -0.84
C GLY A 78 -0.01 8.62 0.18
N ILE A 79 1.13 7.96 -0.07
CA ILE A 79 2.44 8.29 0.51
C ILE A 79 3.29 8.82 -0.63
N ARG A 80 4.09 9.87 -0.40
CA ARG A 80 4.86 10.54 -1.46
C ARG A 80 6.04 9.69 -1.92
N ILE A 81 6.87 9.24 -0.98
CA ILE A 81 8.03 8.40 -1.26
C ILE A 81 8.03 7.26 -0.26
N ARG A 82 8.34 6.05 -0.72
CA ARG A 82 8.67 4.92 0.14
C ARG A 82 9.86 4.18 -0.42
N GLU A 83 10.59 3.53 0.46
CA GLU A 83 11.68 2.62 0.12
C GLU A 83 11.39 1.28 0.77
N VAL A 84 11.40 0.22 -0.04
CA VAL A 84 11.17 -1.16 0.42
C VAL A 84 12.45 -1.93 0.15
N THR A 85 13.04 -2.48 1.20
CA THR A 85 14.26 -3.28 1.11
C THR A 85 13.92 -4.75 1.20
N VAL A 86 14.38 -5.52 0.22
CA VAL A 86 14.13 -6.95 0.08
C VAL A 86 15.46 -7.70 0.13
N LYS A 87 15.58 -8.67 1.03
CA LYS A 87 16.73 -9.56 1.12
C LYS A 87 16.64 -10.65 0.05
N ILE A 88 17.76 -10.87 -0.63
CA ILE A 88 17.92 -11.97 -1.56
C ILE A 88 18.24 -13.24 -0.75
N THR A 89 17.45 -14.27 -0.98
CA THR A 89 17.54 -15.59 -0.38
C THR A 89 17.61 -16.63 -1.49
N GLU A 90 18.00 -17.85 -1.18
CA GLU A 90 18.11 -18.93 -2.18
C GLU A 90 16.79 -19.17 -2.93
N LYS A 91 15.65 -19.05 -2.25
CA LYS A 91 14.31 -19.23 -2.83
C LYS A 91 13.92 -18.15 -3.85
N ASN A 92 14.36 -16.91 -3.64
CA ASN A 92 13.93 -15.77 -4.47
C ASN A 92 15.02 -15.26 -5.42
N ASN A 93 16.25 -15.79 -5.30
CA ASN A 93 17.40 -15.37 -6.08
C ASN A 93 17.12 -15.47 -7.58
N MET A 94 16.47 -16.53 -8.06
CA MET A 94 16.15 -16.71 -9.48
C MET A 94 15.34 -15.54 -10.07
N TYR A 95 14.47 -14.93 -9.26
CA TYR A 95 13.62 -13.81 -9.69
C TYR A 95 14.35 -12.46 -9.65
N TYR A 96 15.31 -12.30 -8.73
CA TYR A 96 16.05 -11.06 -8.53
C TYR A 96 17.36 -11.00 -9.30
N LYS A 97 17.88 -12.16 -9.72
CA LYS A 97 19.13 -12.31 -10.48
C LYS A 97 19.24 -11.37 -11.68
N PRO A 98 18.20 -11.18 -12.53
CA PRO A 98 18.32 -10.25 -13.66
C PRO A 98 18.57 -8.79 -13.25
N ILE A 99 18.18 -8.38 -12.05
CA ILE A 99 18.51 -7.04 -11.52
C ILE A 99 19.90 -7.07 -10.91
N VAL A 100 20.24 -8.11 -10.13
CA VAL A 100 21.55 -8.25 -9.48
C VAL A 100 22.68 -8.27 -10.52
N ASP A 101 22.53 -9.06 -11.58
CA ASP A 101 23.51 -9.16 -12.67
C ASP A 101 23.76 -7.77 -13.33
N LEU A 102 22.78 -6.86 -13.36
CA LEU A 102 23.00 -5.50 -13.90
C LEU A 102 23.95 -4.69 -13.02
N PHE A 103 23.87 -4.83 -11.70
CA PHE A 103 24.75 -4.15 -10.75
C PHE A 103 26.12 -4.84 -10.68
N GLU A 104 26.17 -6.17 -10.74
CA GLU A 104 27.45 -6.90 -10.75
C GLU A 104 28.26 -6.61 -12.02
N ASN A 105 27.60 -6.52 -13.18
CA ASN A 105 28.26 -6.14 -14.42
C ASN A 105 28.60 -4.64 -14.50
N ASN A 106 28.02 -3.81 -13.63
CA ASN A 106 28.27 -2.38 -13.57
C ASN A 106 28.45 -1.93 -12.11
N PRO A 107 29.64 -2.13 -11.50
CA PRO A 107 29.86 -1.86 -10.08
C PRO A 107 29.59 -0.42 -9.63
N ASN A 108 29.66 0.54 -10.57
CA ASN A 108 29.36 1.96 -10.33
C ASN A 108 27.89 2.31 -10.56
N ALA A 109 27.03 1.35 -10.93
CA ALA A 109 25.62 1.58 -11.13
C ALA A 109 24.94 1.91 -9.80
N TYR A 110 24.18 3.00 -9.81
CA TYR A 110 23.38 3.45 -8.69
C TYR A 110 22.07 4.03 -9.23
N ASP A 111 21.01 3.92 -8.44
CA ASP A 111 19.66 4.41 -8.76
C ASP A 111 19.13 3.88 -10.10
N PHE A 112 19.31 2.59 -10.37
CA PHE A 112 18.82 1.96 -11.61
C PHE A 112 17.31 2.14 -11.75
N LYS A 113 16.87 2.74 -12.86
CA LYS A 113 15.48 3.17 -13.02
C LYS A 113 14.66 2.14 -13.78
N LEU A 114 13.82 1.41 -13.05
CA LEU A 114 12.79 0.54 -13.59
C LEU A 114 11.57 1.35 -14.02
N LYS A 115 11.31 1.43 -15.32
CA LYS A 115 10.20 2.21 -15.87
C LYS A 115 9.44 1.44 -16.93
N ILE A 116 8.12 1.59 -16.93
CA ILE A 116 7.27 1.17 -18.05
C ILE A 116 6.87 2.38 -18.91
N GLU A 117 6.77 2.20 -20.22
CA GLU A 117 6.32 3.25 -21.14
C GLU A 117 4.84 3.54 -20.96
N SER A 118 4.01 2.49 -20.96
CA SER A 118 2.56 2.59 -20.88
C SER A 118 1.98 1.54 -19.95
N LYS A 119 1.17 2.01 -18.99
CA LYS A 119 0.36 1.15 -18.12
C LYS A 119 -0.57 0.23 -18.90
N VAL A 120 -1.13 0.72 -20.01
CA VAL A 120 -2.07 -0.06 -20.83
C VAL A 120 -1.32 -1.18 -21.53
N SER A 121 -0.20 -0.86 -22.20
CA SER A 121 0.65 -1.86 -22.85
C SER A 121 1.14 -2.91 -21.86
N PHE A 122 1.66 -2.47 -20.71
CA PHE A 122 2.12 -3.37 -19.67
C PHE A 122 1.00 -4.28 -19.13
N SER A 123 -0.19 -3.73 -18.87
CA SER A 123 -1.33 -4.54 -18.41
C SER A 123 -1.77 -5.56 -19.45
N ASN A 124 -1.75 -5.21 -20.73
CA ASN A 124 -2.06 -6.12 -21.82
C ASN A 124 -0.99 -7.21 -21.95
N THR A 125 0.29 -6.89 -21.81
CA THR A 125 1.37 -7.89 -21.83
C THR A 125 1.21 -8.90 -20.71
N VAL A 126 1.00 -8.46 -19.46
CA VAL A 126 0.76 -9.37 -18.33
C VAL A 126 -0.47 -10.24 -18.55
N LYS A 127 -1.54 -9.66 -19.09
CA LYS A 127 -2.75 -10.40 -19.43
C LYS A 127 -2.47 -11.47 -20.49
N ARG A 128 -1.78 -11.12 -21.58
CA ARG A 128 -1.42 -12.07 -22.65
C ARG A 128 -0.57 -13.22 -22.12
N VAL A 129 0.46 -12.93 -21.33
CA VAL A 129 1.28 -13.98 -20.70
C VAL A 129 0.40 -14.91 -19.84
N SER A 130 -0.52 -14.35 -19.06
CA SER A 130 -1.46 -15.15 -18.26
C SER A 130 -2.47 -15.95 -19.11
N GLU A 131 -2.87 -15.46 -20.28
CA GLU A 131 -3.69 -16.21 -21.25
C GLU A 131 -2.90 -17.34 -21.92
N THR A 132 -1.63 -17.10 -22.24
CA THR A 132 -0.72 -18.11 -22.79
C THR A 132 -0.45 -19.24 -21.81
N LEU A 133 -0.16 -18.92 -20.54
CA LEU A 133 0.13 -19.92 -19.51
C LEU A 133 -1.13 -20.72 -19.13
N TRP A 134 -2.30 -20.07 -19.10
CA TRP A 134 -3.54 -20.71 -18.66
C TRP A 134 -4.73 -20.43 -19.59
N PRO A 135 -4.72 -20.94 -20.84
CA PRO A 135 -5.70 -20.58 -21.86
C PRO A 135 -7.14 -21.02 -21.51
N ARG A 136 -7.30 -22.05 -20.69
CA ARG A 136 -8.60 -22.57 -20.26
C ARG A 136 -9.21 -21.84 -19.05
N LYS A 137 -8.46 -20.95 -18.38
CA LYS A 137 -8.96 -20.24 -17.19
C LYS A 137 -9.82 -19.05 -17.62
N LYS A 138 -10.94 -18.84 -16.91
CA LYS A 138 -11.82 -17.67 -17.13
C LYS A 138 -11.21 -16.35 -16.64
N TYR A 139 -10.32 -16.42 -15.66
CA TYR A 139 -9.73 -15.24 -15.01
C TYR A 139 -8.23 -15.26 -15.24
N HIS A 140 -7.72 -14.13 -15.71
CA HIS A 140 -6.30 -13.93 -15.96
C HIS A 140 -5.73 -12.87 -15.04
N ALA A 141 -4.44 -12.99 -14.78
CA ALA A 141 -3.71 -12.07 -13.93
C ALA A 141 -3.61 -10.68 -14.59
N SER A 142 -3.40 -9.69 -13.74
CA SER A 142 -3.08 -8.33 -14.12
C SER A 142 -2.00 -7.79 -13.19
N PRO A 143 -1.36 -6.66 -13.51
CA PRO A 143 -0.42 -6.03 -12.58
C PRO A 143 -1.01 -5.73 -11.19
N TYR A 144 -2.31 -5.43 -11.11
CA TYR A 144 -2.97 -5.25 -9.81
C TYR A 144 -3.15 -6.55 -9.05
N SER A 145 -3.23 -7.70 -9.74
CA SER A 145 -3.28 -9.02 -9.09
C SER A 145 -2.02 -9.28 -8.28
N PHE A 146 -0.83 -8.97 -8.83
CA PHE A 146 0.45 -9.02 -8.11
C PHE A 146 0.42 -8.18 -6.84
N ARG A 147 0.00 -6.92 -6.97
CA ARG A 147 -0.15 -6.00 -5.83
C ARG A 147 -1.07 -6.55 -4.75
N HIS A 148 -2.23 -7.09 -5.14
CA HIS A 148 -3.17 -7.64 -4.17
C HIS A 148 -2.64 -8.93 -3.53
N ALA A 149 -1.86 -9.74 -4.25
CA ALA A 149 -1.24 -10.95 -3.75
C ALA A 149 -0.16 -10.61 -2.70
N LYS A 150 0.76 -9.68 -3.01
CA LYS A 150 1.74 -9.18 -2.04
C LYS A 150 1.08 -8.59 -0.77
N ALA A 151 0.00 -7.83 -0.92
CA ALA A 151 -0.74 -7.31 0.24
C ALA A 151 -1.39 -8.41 1.10
N THR A 152 -1.80 -9.52 0.49
CA THR A 152 -2.41 -10.66 1.19
C THR A 152 -1.33 -11.49 1.88
N GLU A 153 -0.20 -11.70 1.21
CA GLU A 153 1.02 -12.34 1.73
C GLU A 153 1.54 -11.63 2.98
N LEU A 154 1.76 -10.31 2.91
CA LEU A 154 2.19 -9.48 4.05
C LEU A 154 1.25 -9.57 5.26
N LYS A 155 -0.06 -9.68 5.01
CA LYS A 155 -1.04 -9.86 6.08
C LYS A 155 -1.01 -11.24 6.70
N ASN A 156 -0.66 -12.25 5.90
CA ASN A 156 -0.67 -13.65 6.31
C ASN A 156 0.60 -14.02 7.08
N SER A 157 1.76 -13.48 6.70
CA SER A 157 3.03 -13.68 7.43
C SER A 157 2.87 -13.31 8.91
N GLY A 158 2.25 -12.17 9.18
CA GLY A 158 2.07 -11.66 10.53
C GLY A 158 3.31 -11.03 11.14
N SER A 159 4.43 -11.03 10.41
CA SER A 159 5.66 -10.33 10.76
C SER A 159 5.52 -8.81 10.69
N PHE A 160 4.55 -8.30 9.92
CA PHE A 160 4.34 -6.88 9.70
C PHE A 160 3.10 -6.36 10.42
N ASP A 161 3.24 -5.19 11.03
CA ASP A 161 2.11 -4.48 11.62
C ASP A 161 1.27 -3.76 10.54
N ALA A 162 0.12 -3.22 10.96
CA ALA A 162 -0.75 -2.53 10.02
C ALA A 162 -0.15 -1.21 9.50
N GLU A 163 0.80 -0.58 10.18
CA GLU A 163 1.46 0.62 9.70
C GLU A 163 2.52 0.29 8.64
N GLU A 164 3.34 -0.72 8.86
CA GLU A 164 4.35 -1.24 7.95
C GLU A 164 3.73 -1.73 6.66
N ILE A 165 2.67 -2.54 6.73
CA ILE A 165 1.93 -2.96 5.52
C ILE A 165 1.39 -1.71 4.79
N ALA A 166 0.94 -0.67 5.50
CA ALA A 166 0.48 0.55 4.85
C ALA A 166 1.63 1.33 4.22
N LYS A 167 2.83 1.36 4.82
CA LYS A 167 4.04 1.93 4.23
C LYS A 167 4.44 1.18 2.96
N ILE A 168 4.59 -0.15 3.03
CA ILE A 168 4.96 -1.02 1.90
C ILE A 168 3.95 -0.85 0.76
N MET A 169 2.65 -0.84 1.08
CA MET A 169 1.60 -0.66 0.07
C MET A 169 1.42 0.81 -0.34
N GLY A 170 2.01 1.81 0.33
CA GLY A 170 1.87 3.22 -0.02
C GLY A 170 0.44 3.70 0.18
N HIS A 171 -0.11 3.40 1.36
CA HIS A 171 -1.45 3.74 1.80
C HIS A 171 -1.39 4.91 2.79
N ALA A 172 -2.25 5.92 2.60
CA ALA A 172 -2.35 7.03 3.55
C ALA A 172 -2.99 6.63 4.89
N SER A 173 -3.64 5.46 4.96
CA SER A 173 -4.24 4.93 6.18
C SER A 173 -4.16 3.41 6.23
N VAL A 174 -4.01 2.88 7.44
CA VAL A 174 -4.06 1.43 7.71
C VAL A 174 -5.42 0.82 7.32
N ARG A 175 -6.51 1.62 7.36
CA ARG A 175 -7.86 1.15 7.00
C ARG A 175 -7.95 0.70 5.54
N SER A 176 -7.14 1.27 4.64
CA SER A 176 -7.11 0.88 3.23
C SER A 176 -6.73 -0.58 3.00
N GLN A 177 -6.16 -1.24 4.01
CA GLN A 177 -5.86 -2.67 3.94
C GLN A 177 -7.11 -3.54 4.10
N GLN A 178 -8.22 -3.04 4.64
CA GLN A 178 -9.47 -3.81 4.80
C GLN A 178 -10.03 -4.31 3.45
N SER A 179 -9.64 -3.69 2.33
CA SER A 179 -10.02 -4.12 0.99
C SER A 179 -9.30 -5.39 0.52
N TYR A 180 -8.22 -5.81 1.20
CA TYR A 180 -7.57 -7.09 0.95
C TYR A 180 -8.20 -8.19 1.80
N GLY A 181 -8.06 -9.45 1.37
CA GLY A 181 -8.62 -10.61 2.07
C GLY A 181 -8.33 -10.63 3.58
N ARG A 182 -9.18 -11.35 4.34
CA ARG A 182 -8.94 -11.61 5.77
C ARG A 182 -7.71 -12.49 5.92
N ARG A 183 -6.96 -12.30 7.02
CA ARG A 183 -5.82 -13.13 7.37
C ARG A 183 -6.26 -14.59 7.43
N ASN A 184 -5.59 -15.45 6.68
CA ASN A 184 -5.83 -16.88 6.73
C ASN A 184 -4.69 -17.52 7.51
N LYS A 185 -4.98 -18.09 8.69
CA LYS A 185 -3.96 -18.74 9.54
C LYS A 185 -3.36 -20.00 8.89
N LYS A 186 -3.99 -20.55 7.85
CA LYS A 186 -3.52 -21.76 7.15
C LYS A 186 -2.53 -21.51 6.02
N SER A 187 -2.38 -20.26 5.57
CA SER A 187 -1.37 -19.91 4.56
C SER A 187 -0.17 -19.31 5.27
N ASN A 188 0.91 -20.07 5.40
CA ASN A 188 2.20 -19.52 5.77
C ASN A 188 2.61 -18.58 4.65
N GLY A 189 2.68 -17.27 4.91
CA GLY A 189 3.20 -16.32 3.93
C GLY A 189 4.66 -16.66 3.71
N GLU A 190 5.00 -17.25 2.56
CA GLU A 190 6.31 -17.87 2.33
C GLU A 190 7.42 -16.85 1.99
N PHE A 191 7.06 -15.57 1.85
CA PHE A 191 8.00 -14.50 1.54
C PHE A 191 8.05 -13.48 2.70
N ASP A 192 8.94 -13.76 3.66
CA ASP A 192 9.42 -12.81 4.67
C ASP A 192 10.72 -12.14 4.18
N ASP A 193 10.75 -11.80 2.89
CA ASP A 193 11.94 -11.27 2.21
C ASP A 193 12.08 -9.75 2.41
N ILE A 194 11.01 -9.04 2.74
CA ILE A 194 11.05 -7.62 3.06
C ILE A 194 11.63 -7.42 4.46
N VAL A 195 12.80 -6.80 4.53
CA VAL A 195 13.54 -6.59 5.80
C VAL A 195 13.43 -5.17 6.35
N ASN A 196 13.15 -4.19 5.50
CA ASN A 196 12.97 -2.81 5.94
C ASN A 196 11.97 -2.06 5.05
N VAL A 197 11.22 -1.14 5.64
CA VAL A 197 10.39 -0.18 4.93
C VAL A 197 10.48 1.22 5.53
N GLU A 198 10.87 2.16 4.69
CA GLU A 198 10.89 3.58 5.01
C GLU A 198 9.85 4.32 4.17
N ALA A 199 9.24 5.35 4.75
CA ALA A 199 8.21 6.12 4.09
C ALA A 199 8.29 7.59 4.50
N SER A 200 8.03 8.48 3.55
CA SER A 200 8.04 9.93 3.77
C SER A 200 7.00 10.41 4.78
N SER A 201 5.99 9.58 5.09
CA SER A 201 4.93 9.92 6.03
C SER A 201 4.38 8.69 6.71
N LYS A 202 3.95 8.87 7.96
CA LYS A 202 3.31 7.84 8.77
C LYS A 202 1.85 7.61 8.32
N PRO A 203 1.41 6.36 8.08
CA PRO A 203 0.02 6.06 7.78
C PRO A 203 -0.93 6.42 8.93
N ARG A 204 -2.12 6.92 8.61
CA ARG A 204 -3.13 7.28 9.62
C ARG A 204 -3.87 6.06 10.16
N GLY A 205 -4.17 6.08 11.46
CA GLY A 205 -5.12 5.18 12.10
C GLY A 205 -4.53 3.89 12.67
N GLY A 206 -3.20 3.78 12.81
CA GLY A 206 -2.58 2.66 13.54
C GLY A 206 -2.96 2.63 15.01
N ASP A 207 -3.29 3.79 15.59
CA ASP A 207 -3.73 3.91 16.97
C ASP A 207 -5.27 3.77 17.07
N ARG A 208 -5.75 2.56 17.36
CA ARG A 208 -7.20 2.25 17.46
C ARG A 208 -7.92 3.11 18.50
N LEU A 209 -7.21 3.54 19.54
CA LEU A 209 -7.76 4.31 20.65
C LEU A 209 -7.81 5.81 20.36
N LEU A 210 -7.05 6.30 19.39
CA LEU A 210 -7.00 7.73 19.06
C LEU A 210 -8.38 8.26 18.66
N ARG A 211 -9.19 7.46 17.94
CA ARG A 211 -10.56 7.87 17.58
C ARG A 211 -11.48 7.97 18.79
N PHE A 212 -11.33 7.07 19.77
CA PHE A 212 -12.10 7.11 21.03
C PHE A 212 -11.63 8.26 21.92
N LYS A 213 -10.31 8.51 22.00
CA LYS A 213 -9.71 9.66 22.70
C LYS A 213 -10.14 11.00 22.09
N ILE A 214 -10.22 11.10 20.77
CA ILE A 214 -10.70 12.30 20.08
C ILE A 214 -12.20 12.50 20.33
N ASN A 215 -13.00 11.43 20.22
CA ASN A 215 -14.44 11.51 20.50
C ASN A 215 -14.73 11.88 21.96
N SER A 216 -14.00 11.28 22.93
CA SER A 216 -14.16 11.61 24.35
C SER A 216 -13.75 13.05 24.64
N LYS A 217 -12.63 13.51 24.07
CA LYS A 217 -12.18 14.91 24.18
C LYS A 217 -13.19 15.89 23.59
N ASN A 218 -13.76 15.60 22.42
CA ASN A 218 -14.76 16.44 21.78
C ASN A 218 -16.09 16.46 22.56
N GLN A 219 -16.51 15.32 23.14
CA GLN A 219 -17.67 15.28 24.02
C GLN A 219 -17.46 16.07 25.32
N ALA A 220 -16.27 16.00 25.91
CA ALA A 220 -15.92 16.80 27.09
C ALA A 220 -15.93 18.30 26.78
N LEU A 221 -15.34 18.72 25.66
CA LEU A 221 -15.35 20.11 25.20
C LEU A 221 -16.78 20.62 24.93
N LYS A 222 -17.63 19.77 24.35
CA LYS A 222 -19.04 20.11 24.11
C LYS A 222 -19.81 20.31 25.41
N LYS A 223 -19.63 19.43 26.40
CA LYS A 223 -20.24 19.58 27.74
C LYS A 223 -19.78 20.86 28.44
N ILE A 224 -18.51 21.23 28.30
CA ILE A 224 -17.99 22.48 28.87
C ILE A 224 -18.65 23.68 28.17
N ALA A 225 -18.71 23.69 26.84
CA ALA A 225 -19.38 24.76 26.09
C ALA A 225 -20.87 24.89 26.47
N ASP A 226 -21.59 23.77 26.55
CA ASP A 226 -23.01 23.74 26.93
C ASP A 226 -23.21 24.25 28.37
N SER A 227 -22.29 23.97 29.30
CA SER A 227 -22.33 24.47 30.68
C SER A 227 -22.01 25.96 30.84
N VAL A 228 -21.22 26.54 29.94
CA VAL A 228 -20.93 27.98 29.93
C VAL A 228 -22.15 28.75 29.42
N THR A 229 -22.85 28.21 28.42
CA THR A 229 -24.02 28.85 27.80
C THR A 229 -25.27 28.85 28.71
N THR A 230 -25.40 27.91 29.66
CA THR A 230 -26.52 27.88 30.62
C THR A 230 -26.34 28.82 31.82
N SER A 231 -25.15 29.40 32.00
CA SER A 231 -24.86 30.33 33.11
C SER A 231 -25.21 31.80 32.82
N THR A 232 -25.59 32.12 31.58
CA THR A 232 -25.95 33.48 31.14
C THR A 232 -27.45 33.62 30.81
N ALA A 233 -28.34 33.02 31.61
CA ALA A 233 -29.75 33.37 31.55
C ALA A 233 -29.95 34.77 32.19
N PRO A 234 -30.55 35.74 31.49
CA PRO A 234 -30.80 37.06 32.06
C PRO A 234 -31.82 36.95 33.19
N VAL A 235 -31.47 37.48 34.36
CA VAL A 235 -32.40 37.61 35.49
C VAL A 235 -33.48 38.62 35.09
N SER A 236 -34.71 38.14 34.90
CA SER A 236 -35.87 38.99 34.62
C SER A 236 -36.10 39.99 35.77
N PRO A 237 -36.31 41.29 35.49
CA PRO A 237 -36.58 42.27 36.54
C PRO A 237 -37.95 42.03 37.17
N VAL A 238 -38.00 42.07 38.50
CA VAL A 238 -39.23 41.95 39.30
C VAL A 238 -40.11 43.20 39.05
N PRO A 239 -41.41 43.06 38.75
CA PRO A 239 -42.27 44.21 38.51
C PRO A 239 -42.53 44.98 39.81
N ALA A 240 -42.28 46.29 39.78
CA ALA A 240 -42.56 47.21 40.87
C ALA A 240 -44.08 47.32 41.12
N LYS A 241 -44.51 47.10 42.37
CA LYS A 241 -45.90 47.34 42.80
C LYS A 241 -46.20 48.84 42.74
N SER A 242 -47.09 49.25 41.85
CA SER A 242 -47.62 50.62 41.82
C SER A 242 -48.52 50.86 43.05
N ARG A 243 -48.21 51.91 43.80
CA ARG A 243 -49.01 52.37 44.95
C ARG A 243 -50.02 53.38 44.41
N SER A 244 -51.29 53.02 44.39
CA SER A 244 -52.41 53.89 44.02
C SER A 244 -52.53 55.04 45.03
N MET A 245 -52.41 56.29 44.55
CA MET A 245 -52.83 57.48 45.29
C MET A 245 -54.35 57.61 45.18
N LYS A 246 -55.05 57.52 46.31
CA LYS A 246 -56.42 58.04 46.42
C LYS A 246 -56.34 59.53 46.78
N ARG A 247 -57.08 60.33 46.02
CA ARG A 247 -57.46 61.71 46.32
C ARG A 247 -58.38 61.76 47.54
#